data_AF-A0A740PUA7-F1
#
_entry.id   AF-A0A740PUA7-F1
#
_cell.length_a   1.000
_cell.length_b   1.000
_cell.length_c   1.000
_cell.angle_alpha   90.00
_cell.angle_beta   90.00
_cell.angle_gamma   90.00
#
_symmetry.space_group_name_H-M   'P 1'
#
loop_
_entity.id
_entity.type
_entity.pdbx_description
1 polymer ?
#
loop_
_entity_poly.entity_id
_entity_poly.type
_entity_poly.pdbx_seq_one_letter_code
_entity_poly.pdbx_strand_id
1 'polypeptide(L)'
;MLIHCSKKLLDELKIKPDPELEEEPLFSWSAHVLTIQRKKMVVVVNNLNRYAVIMYGLKAKDFKRMDELIKEGLRETWLAEGIQDDVIDTYL
;
A
#
# COMPACT_ATOMS: atom_id res chain seq x y z
N MET A 1 -3.59 -8.52 5.71
CA MET A 1 -2.66 -8.41 4.56
C MET A 1 -1.24 -8.11 5.02
N LEU A 2 -0.23 -8.56 4.29
CA LEU A 2 1.19 -8.24 4.48
C LEU A 2 1.69 -7.25 3.40
N ILE A 3 2.44 -6.23 3.81
CA ILE A 3 2.98 -5.20 2.90
C ILE A 3 4.50 -5.25 2.89
N HIS A 4 5.07 -5.78 1.80
CA HIS A 4 6.49 -5.78 1.53
C HIS A 4 6.92 -4.40 1.04
N CYS A 5 7.59 -3.64 1.91
CA CYS A 5 8.11 -2.34 1.56
C CYS A 5 9.50 -2.46 0.92
N SER A 6 9.71 -1.77 -0.20
CA SER A 6 11.06 -1.57 -0.72
C SER A 6 11.96 -0.88 0.32
N LYS A 7 13.27 -1.12 0.28
CA LYS A 7 14.23 -0.46 1.17
C LYS A 7 14.06 1.06 1.21
N LYS A 8 13.86 1.67 0.05
CA LYS A 8 13.64 3.13 -0.08
C LYS A 8 12.38 3.60 0.66
N LEU A 9 11.31 2.81 0.63
CA LEU A 9 10.08 3.12 1.38
C LEU A 9 10.29 2.92 2.89
N LEU A 10 11.01 1.87 3.33
CA LEU A 10 11.36 1.69 4.74
C LEU A 10 12.21 2.83 5.29
N ASP A 11 13.17 3.33 4.51
CA ASP A 11 14.01 4.47 4.86
C ASP A 11 13.18 5.76 5.03
N GLU A 12 12.20 5.99 4.14
CA GLU A 12 11.22 7.08 4.26
C GLU A 12 10.31 6.88 5.49
N LEU A 13 9.94 5.62 5.72
CA LEU A 13 9.29 5.01 6.90
C LEU A 13 9.92 5.43 8.22
N LYS A 14 11.26 5.38 8.22
CA LYS A 14 12.09 5.23 9.42
C LYS A 14 11.69 4.00 10.23
N ILE A 15 11.28 2.93 9.54
CA ILE A 15 10.84 1.66 10.11
C ILE A 15 11.90 0.61 9.76
N LYS A 16 12.20 -0.27 10.72
CA LYS A 16 13.02 -1.46 10.45
C LYS A 16 12.12 -2.57 9.90
N PRO A 17 12.58 -3.34 8.90
CA PRO A 17 11.81 -4.48 8.44
C PRO A 17 11.66 -5.48 9.58
N ASP A 18 10.46 -6.03 9.71
CA ASP A 18 10.20 -7.20 10.54
C ASP A 18 10.85 -8.45 9.92
N PRO A 19 11.04 -9.53 10.71
CA PRO A 19 11.43 -10.83 10.16
C PRO A 19 10.49 -11.25 9.05
N GLU A 20 11.00 -11.97 8.06
CA GLU A 20 10.22 -12.40 6.90
C GLU A 20 9.06 -13.30 7.37
N LEU A 21 7.84 -12.77 7.23
CA LEU A 21 6.60 -13.49 7.42
C LEU A 21 6.13 -13.96 6.06
N GLU A 22 5.77 -15.23 5.94
CA GLU A 22 5.07 -15.75 4.77
C GLU A 22 3.58 -15.47 4.90
N GLU A 23 2.98 -15.01 3.80
CA GLU A 23 1.55 -14.72 3.67
C GLU A 23 1.13 -15.19 2.27
N GLU A 24 -0.16 -15.51 2.08
CA GLU A 24 -0.61 -15.94 0.76
C GLU A 24 -0.40 -14.81 -0.28
N PRO A 25 -0.04 -15.13 -1.54
CA PRO A 25 0.23 -14.12 -2.56
C PRO A 25 -0.94 -13.15 -2.80
N LEU A 26 -2.17 -13.62 -2.59
CA LEU A 26 -3.37 -12.78 -2.69
C LEU A 26 -3.41 -11.72 -1.59
N PHE A 27 -2.99 -12.04 -0.36
CA PHE A 27 -2.95 -11.11 0.79
C PHE A 27 -1.60 -10.41 0.96
N SER A 28 -0.69 -10.61 0.00
CA SER A 28 0.64 -10.00 -0.03
C SER A 28 0.72 -8.88 -1.05
N TRP A 29 1.28 -7.74 -0.64
CA TRP A 29 1.42 -6.55 -1.46
C TRP A 29 2.86 -6.04 -1.45
N SER A 30 3.29 -5.44 -2.56
CA SER A 30 4.59 -4.78 -2.69
C SER A 30 4.42 -3.27 -2.78
N ALA A 31 5.09 -2.53 -1.88
CA ALA A 31 4.98 -1.07 -1.75
C ALA A 31 6.28 -0.35 -2.09
N HIS A 32 6.19 0.67 -2.94
CA HIS A 32 7.33 1.46 -3.42
C HIS A 32 7.06 2.96 -3.35
N VAL A 33 8.08 3.73 -2.99
CA VAL A 33 8.03 5.20 -3.01
C VAL A 33 8.75 5.77 -4.25
N LEU A 34 8.01 6.58 -5.01
CA LEU A 34 8.51 7.29 -6.18
C LEU A 34 8.37 8.80 -5.97
N THR A 35 9.19 9.56 -6.67
CA THR A 35 9.07 11.03 -6.70
C THR A 35 8.91 11.44 -8.16
N ILE A 36 7.74 11.96 -8.51
CA ILE A 36 7.42 12.41 -9.86
C ILE A 36 6.97 13.87 -9.76
N GLN A 37 7.55 14.75 -10.59
CA GLN A 37 7.25 16.19 -10.59
C GLN A 37 7.33 16.82 -9.19
N ARG A 38 8.39 16.49 -8.44
CA ARG A 38 8.64 16.96 -7.05
C ARG A 38 7.58 16.53 -6.02
N LYS A 39 6.64 15.65 -6.37
CA LYS A 39 5.65 15.07 -5.46
C LYS A 39 6.00 13.62 -5.17
N LYS A 40 5.93 13.23 -3.91
CA LYS A 40 6.08 11.83 -3.52
C LYS A 40 4.77 11.09 -3.79
N MET A 41 4.90 9.83 -4.14
CA MET A 41 3.79 8.90 -4.30
C MET A 41 4.20 7.53 -3.80
N VAL A 42 3.24 6.79 -3.27
CA VAL A 42 3.41 5.38 -2.93
C VAL A 42 2.57 4.56 -3.90
N VAL A 43 3.22 3.58 -4.52
CA VAL A 43 2.60 2.58 -5.39
C VAL A 43 2.55 1.29 -4.62
N VAL A 44 1.35 0.72 -4.48
CA VAL A 44 1.12 -0.60 -3.88
C VAL A 44 0.59 -1.53 -4.96
N VAL A 45 1.21 -2.71 -5.09
CA VAL A 45 0.88 -3.70 -6.11
C VAL A 45 0.64 -5.05 -5.47
N ASN A 46 -0.47 -5.70 -5.78
CA ASN A 46 -0.78 -7.03 -5.29
C ASN A 46 0.17 -8.09 -5.88
N ASN A 47 0.65 -9.00 -5.03
CA ASN A 47 1.66 -9.97 -5.44
C ASN A 47 1.11 -11.13 -6.27
N LEU A 48 -0.21 -11.38 -6.28
CA LEU A 48 -0.83 -12.40 -7.12
C LEU A 48 -1.27 -11.83 -8.47
N ASN A 49 -2.12 -10.81 -8.47
CA ASN A 49 -2.84 -10.36 -9.67
C ASN A 49 -2.26 -9.09 -10.32
N ARG A 50 -1.21 -8.50 -9.74
CA ARG A 50 -0.56 -7.26 -10.22
C ARG A 50 -1.46 -6.02 -10.22
N TYR A 51 -2.60 -6.07 -9.56
CA TYR A 51 -3.48 -4.92 -9.36
C TYR A 51 -2.73 -3.83 -8.57
N ALA A 52 -2.79 -2.59 -9.05
CA ALA A 52 -1.98 -1.49 -8.52
C ALA A 52 -2.85 -0.32 -8.09
N VAL A 53 -2.61 0.17 -6.87
CA VAL A 53 -3.19 1.42 -6.35
C VAL A 53 -2.07 2.43 -6.11
N ILE A 54 -2.34 3.67 -6.48
CA ILE A 54 -1.37 4.76 -6.47
C ILE A 54 -1.88 5.90 -5.61
N MET A 55 -1.19 6.17 -4.50
CA MET A 55 -1.43 7.35 -3.67
C MET A 55 -0.48 8.46 -4.10
N TYR A 56 -1.00 9.47 -4.78
CA TYR A 56 -0.21 10.56 -5.36
C TYR A 56 -0.25 11.84 -4.53
N GLY A 57 0.86 12.58 -4.48
CA GLY A 57 0.91 13.89 -3.84
C GLY A 57 1.12 13.86 -2.33
N LEU A 58 1.73 12.79 -1.82
CA LEU A 58 1.96 12.55 -0.41
C LEU A 58 2.94 13.58 0.19
N LYS A 59 2.60 14.04 1.40
CA LYS A 59 3.39 14.95 2.23
C LYS A 59 3.97 14.19 3.42
N ALA A 60 4.97 14.78 4.07
CA ALA A 60 5.66 14.16 5.22
C ALA A 60 4.71 13.72 6.36
N LYS A 61 3.57 14.39 6.55
CA LYS A 61 2.57 14.01 7.55
C LYS A 61 1.84 12.71 7.19
N ASP A 62 1.69 12.41 5.90
CA ASP A 62 0.94 11.25 5.42
C ASP A 62 1.76 9.97 5.62
N PHE A 63 3.09 10.05 5.47
CA PHE A 63 4.00 8.94 5.78
C PHE A 63 3.98 8.50 7.25
N LYS A 64 3.48 9.34 8.18
CA LYS A 64 3.33 8.95 9.60
C LYS A 64 2.17 8.00 9.86
N ARG A 65 1.27 7.84 8.87
CA ARG A 65 0.07 7.01 8.94
C ARG A 65 -0.09 6.15 7.69
N MET A 66 1.03 5.69 7.14
CA MET A 66 1.04 4.98 5.85
C MET A 66 0.19 3.70 5.88
N ASP A 67 0.19 2.97 7.00
CA ASP A 67 -0.59 1.73 7.13
C ASP A 67 -2.10 1.99 6.99
N GLU A 68 -2.59 3.06 7.61
CA GLU A 68 -3.99 3.53 7.48
C GLU A 68 -4.25 3.96 6.04
N LEU A 69 -3.36 4.79 5.48
CA LEU A 69 -3.53 5.37 4.15
C LEU A 69 -3.56 4.33 3.03
N ILE A 70 -2.76 3.26 3.14
CA ILE A 70 -2.79 2.15 2.17
C ILE A 70 -4.16 1.45 2.22
N LYS A 71 -4.68 1.15 3.43
CA LYS A 71 -5.98 0.50 3.58
C LYS A 71 -7.13 1.38 3.08
N GLU A 72 -7.10 2.67 3.41
CA GLU A 72 -8.05 3.67 2.90
C GLU A 72 -8.00 3.73 1.38
N GLY A 73 -6.81 3.87 0.78
CA GLY A 73 -6.64 3.94 -0.67
C GLY A 73 -7.12 2.69 -1.39
N LEU A 74 -6.86 1.50 -0.83
CA LEU A 74 -7.39 0.24 -1.36
C LEU A 74 -8.92 0.20 -1.31
N ARG A 75 -9.51 0.49 -0.13
CA ARG A 75 -10.97 0.52 0.05
C ARG A 75 -11.63 1.50 -0.90
N GLU A 76 -11.15 2.75 -0.96
CA GLU A 76 -11.73 3.80 -1.81
C GLU A 76 -11.67 3.41 -3.30
N THR A 77 -10.55 2.82 -3.74
CA THR A 77 -10.40 2.37 -5.13
C THR A 77 -11.34 1.22 -5.45
N TRP A 78 -11.43 0.21 -4.58
CA TRP A 78 -12.31 -0.93 -4.78
C TRP A 78 -13.80 -0.58 -4.74
N LEU A 79 -14.20 0.34 -3.85
CA LEU A 79 -15.55 0.88 -3.85
C LEU A 79 -15.84 1.62 -5.17
N ALA A 80 -14.90 2.41 -5.67
CA ALA A 80 -15.04 3.11 -6.96
C ALA A 80 -15.13 2.14 -8.16
N GLU A 81 -14.54 0.95 -8.05
CA GLU A 81 -14.64 -0.13 -9.04
C GLU A 81 -15.90 -1.00 -8.88
N GLY A 82 -16.74 -0.74 -7.86
CA GLY A 82 -18.01 -1.44 -7.65
C GLY A 82 -17.88 -2.76 -6.88
N ILE A 83 -16.76 -3.00 -6.21
CA ILE A 83 -16.62 -4.13 -5.28
C ILE A 83 -17.51 -3.86 -4.06
N GLN A 84 -18.25 -4.88 -3.64
CA GLN A 84 -19.18 -4.78 -2.52
C GLN A 84 -18.42 -4.58 -1.19
N ASP A 85 -18.99 -3.78 -0.29
CA ASP A 85 -18.34 -3.38 0.96
C ASP A 85 -18.04 -4.58 1.88
N ASP A 86 -18.91 -5.60 1.90
CA ASP A 86 -18.73 -6.84 2.66
C ASP A 86 -17.55 -7.69 2.16
N VAL A 87 -17.31 -7.70 0.84
CA VAL A 87 -16.16 -8.34 0.23
C VAL A 87 -14.87 -7.60 0.60
N ILE A 88 -14.90 -6.27 0.62
CA ILE A 88 -13.76 -5.43 1.02
C ILE A 88 -13.44 -5.64 2.51
N ASP A 89 -14.46 -5.64 3.37
CA ASP A 89 -14.35 -5.89 4.81
C ASP A 89 -13.76 -7.27 5.12
N THR A 90 -14.14 -8.28 4.35
CA THR A 90 -13.63 -9.65 4.52
C THR A 90 -12.15 -9.75 4.13
N TYR A 91 -11.70 -8.91 3.21
CA TYR A 91 -10.34 -8.97 2.67
C TYR A 91 -9.30 -8.16 3.47
N LEU A 92 -9.63 -6.93 3.89
CA LEU A 92 -8.68 -5.95 4.45
C LEU A 92 -8.23 -6.26 5.90
#